data_AF-A0A5S9P8I9-F1
#
_entry.id   AF-A0A5S9P8I9-F1
#
_cell.length_a   1.000
_cell.length_b   1.000
_cell.length_c   1.000
_cell.angle_alpha   90.00
_cell.angle_beta   90.00
_cell.angle_gamma   90.00
#
_symmetry.space_group_name_H-M   'P 1'
#
loop_
_entity.id
_entity.type
_entity.pdbx_description
1 polymer ?
#
loop_
_entity_poly.entity_id
_entity_poly.type
_entity_poly.pdbx_seq_one_letter_code
_entity_poly.pdbx_strand_id
1 'polypeptide(L)'
;MFAGQGRLIEKGYRQGGPAGFGLRRTLIDEHGATKGLLERGEQKSIQTDRVILTLGPAEEVDLVRGIYRAFVHQGYSEREIAADLNERGIPTDLGRPWTRGTVHQILINEKYVGDNVWNRRSFKLKKKRVQNDPEMWIRAQDAFAAVVERELFEAARTIIGARSFRLSDEEMLQSLRKLYQKRGLLSGIVIDEFDGMPSSSAYSSRFGSLLRAYSLVGFTPDRDYRYVEINRELRKLHPGILRGVLDGLQATGSAAWQDLETDRVIVNGEFSLSVVVARCIETPTGLLRWQLRFDTSLAPDITIVVRMDSANRAPLDYYLFPRIDMLSEKLRLGEDNALGLDAYRFDGLDLLYDIATPIPLAEAA
;
A
#
# COMPACT_ATOMS: atom_id res chain seq x y z
N MET A 1 -5.98 -6.53 15.86
CA MET A 1 -6.72 -5.64 14.93
C MET A 1 -7.16 -6.35 13.64
N PHE A 2 -6.28 -7.04 12.93
CA PHE A 2 -6.57 -7.69 11.63
C PHE A 2 -7.68 -8.76 11.67
N ALA A 3 -7.68 -9.65 12.68
CA ALA A 3 -8.72 -10.66 12.84
C ALA A 3 -10.11 -10.06 13.12
N GLY A 4 -10.15 -8.91 13.81
CA GLY A 4 -11.40 -8.19 14.07
C GLY A 4 -12.02 -7.63 12.79
N GLN A 5 -11.21 -7.03 11.91
CA GLN A 5 -11.67 -6.54 10.61
C GLN A 5 -12.12 -7.68 9.70
N GLY A 6 -11.38 -8.81 9.71
CA GLY A 6 -11.77 -10.01 8.98
C GLY A 6 -13.14 -10.54 9.42
N ARG A 7 -13.36 -10.68 10.73
CA ARG A 7 -14.64 -11.12 11.28
C ARG A 7 -15.80 -10.17 10.99
N LEU A 8 -15.53 -8.88 10.87
CA LEU A 8 -16.55 -7.91 10.45
C LEU A 8 -16.89 -8.06 8.97
N ILE A 9 -15.93 -8.36 8.10
CA ILE A 9 -16.18 -8.67 6.69
C ILE A 9 -17.00 -9.94 6.55
N GLU A 10 -16.67 -11.01 7.27
CA GLU A 10 -17.42 -12.28 7.30
C GLU A 10 -18.88 -12.08 7.71
N LYS A 11 -19.13 -11.11 8.60
CA LYS A 11 -20.48 -10.69 9.01
C LYS A 11 -21.18 -9.75 8.01
N GLY A 12 -20.58 -9.49 6.86
CA GLY A 12 -21.11 -8.64 5.80
C GLY A 12 -20.81 -7.14 5.94
N TYR A 13 -20.04 -6.72 6.95
CA TYR A 13 -19.74 -5.30 7.18
C TYR A 13 -18.51 -4.83 6.40
N ARG A 14 -18.64 -3.69 5.72
CA ARG A 14 -17.60 -3.07 4.91
C ARG A 14 -16.48 -2.46 5.76
N GLN A 15 -15.24 -2.84 5.47
CA GLN A 15 -14.03 -2.30 6.11
C GLN A 15 -13.31 -1.29 5.21
N GLY A 16 -14.03 -0.24 4.80
CA GLY A 16 -13.51 0.89 4.02
C GLY A 16 -13.59 0.74 2.50
N GLY A 17 -12.95 1.67 1.79
CA GLY A 17 -12.98 1.80 0.33
C GLY A 17 -14.26 2.47 -0.21
N PRO A 18 -14.26 2.90 -1.48
CA PRO A 18 -15.44 3.49 -2.12
C PRO A 18 -16.55 2.45 -2.35
N ALA A 19 -17.81 2.89 -2.41
CA ALA A 19 -18.94 2.06 -2.86
C ALA A 19 -18.80 1.73 -4.35
N GLY A 20 -18.52 2.75 -5.16
CA GLY A 20 -18.54 2.73 -6.62
C GLY A 20 -19.93 2.95 -7.21
N PHE A 21 -19.98 3.14 -8.53
CA PHE A 21 -21.19 3.45 -9.28
C PHE A 21 -22.31 2.43 -9.03
N GLY A 22 -23.55 2.90 -8.78
CA GLY A 22 -24.70 2.06 -8.49
C GLY A 22 -24.82 1.56 -7.05
N LEU A 23 -23.86 1.91 -6.18
CA LEU A 23 -23.84 1.51 -4.77
C LEU A 23 -23.67 2.72 -3.85
N ARG A 24 -24.08 2.56 -2.58
CA ARG A 24 -23.87 3.55 -1.52
C ARG A 24 -23.27 2.92 -0.27
N ARG A 25 -22.49 3.70 0.48
CA ARG A 25 -22.04 3.33 1.83
C ARG A 25 -23.12 3.76 2.81
N THR A 26 -23.67 2.80 3.54
CA THR A 26 -24.77 3.06 4.47
C THR A 26 -24.31 2.73 5.88
N LEU A 27 -24.49 3.69 6.79
CA LEU A 27 -24.17 3.56 8.20
C LEU A 27 -25.37 2.92 8.90
N ILE A 28 -25.11 1.87 9.67
CA ILE A 28 -26.08 1.20 10.53
C ILE A 28 -25.58 1.19 11.97
N ASP A 29 -26.51 1.22 12.92
CA ASP A 29 -26.19 1.08 14.34
C ASP A 29 -25.92 -0.39 14.76
N GLU A 30 -25.78 -0.63 16.05
CA GLU A 30 -25.54 -1.97 16.61
C GLU A 30 -26.75 -2.91 16.53
N HIS A 31 -27.96 -2.38 16.33
CA HIS A 31 -29.19 -3.12 16.13
C HIS A 31 -29.52 -3.34 14.64
N GLY A 32 -28.72 -2.78 13.74
CA GLY A 32 -28.89 -2.87 12.29
C GLY A 32 -29.82 -1.82 11.70
N ALA A 33 -30.26 -0.83 12.48
CA ALA A 33 -31.08 0.27 11.96
C ALA A 33 -30.22 1.25 11.15
N THR A 34 -30.77 1.73 10.03
CA THR A 34 -30.08 2.65 9.13
C THR A 34 -30.01 4.05 9.75
N LYS A 35 -28.80 4.57 9.90
CA LYS A 35 -28.53 5.93 10.43
C LYS A 35 -28.40 6.97 9.32
N GLY A 36 -27.92 6.56 8.14
CA GLY A 36 -27.75 7.46 7.00
C GLY A 36 -26.72 6.95 6.00
N LEU A 37 -26.54 7.74 4.94
CA LEU A 37 -25.51 7.50 3.92
C LEU A 37 -24.20 8.17 4.33
N LEU A 38 -23.08 7.54 3.99
CA LEU A 38 -21.75 8.14 4.11
C LEU A 38 -21.28 8.65 2.76
N GLU A 39 -21.02 9.94 2.67
CA GLU A 39 -20.44 10.56 1.49
C GLU A 39 -18.98 10.14 1.29
N ARG A 40 -18.43 10.55 0.15
CA ARG A 40 -17.05 10.25 -0.21
C ARG A 40 -16.10 10.96 0.75
N GLY A 41 -15.27 10.16 1.43
CA GLY A 41 -14.28 10.66 2.40
C GLY A 41 -14.78 10.60 3.85
N GLU A 42 -16.09 10.49 4.06
CA GLU A 42 -16.65 10.37 5.40
C GLU A 42 -16.38 9.01 6.04
N GLN A 43 -16.25 9.04 7.36
CA GLN A 43 -15.99 7.88 8.19
C GLN A 43 -17.03 7.84 9.31
N LYS A 44 -17.33 6.63 9.81
CA LYS A 44 -18.17 6.48 10.99
C LYS A 44 -17.48 7.14 12.19
N SER A 45 -18.23 7.91 12.98
CA SER A 45 -17.74 8.54 14.20
C SER A 45 -17.83 7.62 15.42
N ILE A 46 -18.77 6.67 15.41
CA ILE A 46 -19.00 5.73 16.51
C ILE A 46 -18.40 4.36 16.19
N GLN A 47 -17.69 3.78 17.17
CA GLN A 47 -16.99 2.51 16.99
C GLN A 47 -17.96 1.32 16.81
N THR A 48 -19.11 1.32 17.51
CA THR A 48 -20.14 0.27 17.44
C THR A 48 -20.90 0.26 16.13
N ASP A 49 -21.07 1.42 15.49
CA ASP A 49 -21.68 1.51 14.16
C ASP A 49 -20.94 0.63 13.13
N ARG A 50 -21.69 0.20 12.12
CA ARG A 50 -21.17 -0.60 11.01
C ARG A 50 -21.49 0.09 9.69
N VAL A 51 -20.69 -0.21 8.68
CA VAL A 51 -20.91 0.28 7.32
C VAL A 51 -21.26 -0.93 6.47
N ILE A 52 -22.34 -0.84 5.70
CA ILE A 52 -22.70 -1.82 4.67
C ILE A 52 -22.70 -1.13 3.31
N LEU A 53 -22.76 -1.93 2.24
CA LEU A 53 -23.10 -1.41 0.92
C LEU A 53 -24.59 -1.64 0.69
N THR A 54 -25.24 -0.66 0.08
CA THR A 54 -26.63 -0.77 -0.36
C THR A 54 -26.72 -0.32 -1.82
N LEU A 55 -27.84 -0.64 -2.47
CA LEU A 55 -28.14 -0.13 -3.80
C LEU A 55 -28.19 1.41 -3.78
N GLY A 56 -27.65 2.01 -4.83
CA GLY A 56 -27.79 3.43 -5.10
C GLY A 56 -29.11 3.78 -5.79
N PRO A 57 -29.20 4.97 -6.39
CA PRO A 57 -30.34 5.37 -7.21
C PRO A 57 -30.64 4.31 -8.29
N ALA A 58 -31.93 4.06 -8.53
CA ALA A 58 -32.39 3.05 -9.48
C ALA A 58 -31.78 3.24 -10.87
N GLU A 59 -31.65 4.48 -11.33
CA GLU A 59 -31.02 4.83 -12.61
C GLU A 59 -29.56 4.35 -12.70
N GLU A 60 -28.77 4.50 -11.64
CA GLU A 60 -27.39 4.01 -11.63
C GLU A 60 -27.33 2.47 -11.62
N VAL A 61 -28.22 1.84 -10.84
CA VAL A 61 -28.32 0.38 -10.73
C VAL A 61 -28.69 -0.24 -12.09
N ASP A 62 -29.68 0.33 -12.76
CA ASP A 62 -30.14 -0.13 -14.07
C ASP A 62 -29.09 0.12 -15.16
N LEU A 63 -28.32 1.19 -15.05
CA LEU A 63 -27.18 1.44 -15.93
C LEU A 63 -26.10 0.37 -15.76
N VAL A 64 -25.75 -0.02 -14.52
CA VAL A 64 -24.80 -1.11 -14.29
C VAL A 64 -25.33 -2.42 -14.89
N ARG A 65 -26.61 -2.75 -14.69
CA ARG A 65 -27.23 -3.92 -15.33
C ARG A 65 -27.14 -3.84 -16.85
N GLY A 66 -27.38 -2.66 -17.41
CA GLY A 66 -27.22 -2.37 -18.84
C GLY A 66 -25.80 -2.63 -19.34
N ILE A 67 -24.77 -2.19 -18.60
CA ILE A 67 -23.36 -2.46 -18.91
C ILE A 67 -23.10 -3.97 -19.01
N TYR A 68 -23.56 -4.75 -18.02
CA TYR A 68 -23.37 -6.20 -18.04
C TYR A 68 -24.08 -6.87 -19.22
N ARG A 69 -25.33 -6.47 -19.51
CA ARG A 69 -26.09 -7.02 -20.65
C ARG A 69 -25.44 -6.66 -22.00
N ALA A 70 -25.00 -5.41 -22.16
CA ALA A 70 -24.28 -4.95 -23.35
C ALA A 70 -22.99 -5.76 -23.56
N PHE A 71 -22.24 -6.00 -22.49
CA PHE A 71 -21.00 -6.75 -22.56
C PHE A 71 -21.22 -8.24 -22.85
N VAL A 72 -22.11 -8.90 -22.10
CA VAL A 72 -22.27 -10.37 -22.13
C VAL A 72 -23.15 -10.83 -23.29
N HIS A 73 -24.29 -10.18 -23.52
CA HIS A 73 -25.28 -10.64 -24.50
C HIS A 73 -25.11 -9.98 -25.87
N GLN A 74 -24.74 -8.71 -25.90
CA GLN A 74 -24.63 -7.94 -27.15
C GLN A 74 -23.18 -7.93 -27.68
N GLY A 75 -22.21 -8.38 -26.88
CA GLY A 75 -20.81 -8.51 -27.28
C GLY A 75 -20.05 -7.19 -27.38
N TYR A 76 -20.61 -6.08 -26.86
CA TYR A 76 -19.92 -4.80 -26.86
C TYR A 76 -18.64 -4.86 -26.03
N SER A 77 -17.57 -4.24 -26.53
CA SER A 77 -16.33 -4.05 -25.80
C SER A 77 -16.49 -3.04 -24.67
N GLU A 78 -15.61 -3.11 -23.67
CA GLU A 78 -15.59 -2.13 -22.57
C GLU A 78 -15.40 -0.69 -23.08
N ARG A 79 -14.76 -0.51 -24.24
CA ARG A 79 -14.56 0.79 -24.89
C ARG A 79 -15.82 1.31 -25.56
N GLU A 80 -16.54 0.46 -26.30
CA GLU A 80 -17.81 0.84 -26.95
C GLU A 80 -18.85 1.22 -25.90
N ILE A 81 -18.94 0.45 -24.82
CA ILE A 81 -19.81 0.77 -23.67
C ILE A 81 -19.42 2.13 -23.07
N ALA A 82 -18.13 2.38 -22.84
CA ALA A 82 -17.69 3.68 -22.32
C ALA A 82 -18.02 4.84 -23.27
N ALA A 83 -17.91 4.63 -24.59
CA ALA A 83 -18.25 5.63 -25.59
C ALA A 83 -19.75 5.95 -25.59
N ASP A 84 -20.63 4.93 -25.58
CA ASP A 84 -22.09 5.10 -25.50
C ASP A 84 -22.50 5.91 -24.27
N LEU A 85 -21.96 5.55 -23.10
CA LEU A 85 -22.28 6.25 -21.84
C LEU A 85 -21.85 7.72 -21.86
N ASN A 86 -20.70 8.02 -22.47
CA ASN A 86 -20.22 9.38 -22.62
C ASN A 86 -21.02 10.18 -23.65
N GLU A 87 -21.42 9.56 -24.77
CA GLU A 87 -22.26 10.19 -25.79
C GLU A 87 -23.65 10.56 -25.23
N ARG A 88 -24.17 9.72 -24.33
CA ARG A 88 -25.40 9.98 -23.57
C ARG A 88 -25.22 11.03 -22.46
N GLY A 89 -24.02 11.55 -22.26
CA GLY A 89 -23.73 12.60 -21.27
C GLY A 89 -23.78 12.13 -19.81
N ILE A 90 -23.66 10.83 -19.54
CA ILE A 90 -23.80 10.27 -18.20
C ILE A 90 -22.42 10.25 -17.50
N PRO A 91 -22.22 11.01 -16.41
CA PRO A 91 -20.97 10.96 -15.66
C PRO A 91 -20.88 9.74 -14.73
N THR A 92 -19.65 9.37 -14.36
CA THR A 92 -19.38 8.40 -13.27
C THR A 92 -19.71 8.99 -11.89
N ASP A 93 -19.61 8.17 -10.84
CA ASP A 93 -19.82 8.55 -9.43
C ASP A 93 -18.79 9.59 -8.95
N LEU A 94 -17.73 9.81 -9.73
CA LEU A 94 -16.70 10.81 -9.48
C LEU A 94 -16.86 12.08 -10.35
N GLY A 95 -17.95 12.20 -11.10
CA GLY A 95 -18.17 13.31 -12.03
C GLY A 95 -17.22 13.29 -13.23
N ARG A 96 -16.66 12.11 -13.57
CA ARG A 96 -15.69 11.94 -14.66
C ARG A 96 -16.31 11.21 -15.84
N PRO A 97 -15.79 11.42 -17.07
CA PRO A 97 -16.14 10.59 -18.22
C PRO A 97 -15.83 9.11 -17.96
N TRP A 98 -16.64 8.25 -18.57
CA TRP A 98 -16.40 6.81 -18.60
C TRP A 98 -15.15 6.50 -19.41
N THR A 99 -14.37 5.55 -18.90
CA THR A 99 -13.19 5.04 -19.58
C THR A 99 -13.31 3.53 -19.72
N ARG A 100 -12.54 2.95 -20.65
CA ARG A 100 -12.48 1.50 -20.84
C ARG A 100 -12.10 0.82 -19.53
N GLY A 101 -11.13 1.38 -18.80
CA GLY A 101 -10.70 0.89 -17.50
C GLY A 101 -11.82 0.96 -16.44
N THR A 102 -12.61 2.02 -16.43
CA THR A 102 -13.73 2.19 -15.49
C THR A 102 -14.83 1.14 -15.72
N VAL A 103 -15.21 0.92 -16.98
CA VAL A 103 -16.17 -0.14 -17.35
C VAL A 103 -15.61 -1.52 -16.98
N HIS A 104 -14.33 -1.78 -17.27
CA HIS A 104 -13.67 -3.02 -16.89
C HIS A 104 -13.74 -3.27 -15.37
N GLN A 105 -13.51 -2.24 -14.55
CA GLN A 105 -13.61 -2.36 -13.09
C GLN A 105 -15.03 -2.65 -12.60
N ILE A 106 -16.07 -2.23 -13.33
CA ILE A 106 -17.44 -2.65 -13.04
C ILE A 106 -17.56 -4.16 -13.27
N LEU A 107 -17.21 -4.63 -14.47
CA LEU A 107 -17.42 -6.00 -14.91
C LEU A 107 -16.71 -7.07 -14.04
N ILE A 108 -15.56 -6.75 -13.44
CA ILE A 108 -14.75 -7.72 -12.67
C ILE A 108 -14.94 -7.68 -11.15
N ASN A 109 -15.66 -6.69 -10.61
CA ASN A 109 -15.70 -6.46 -9.17
C ASN A 109 -16.88 -7.16 -8.50
N GLU A 110 -16.57 -8.16 -7.67
CA GLU A 110 -17.52 -9.03 -6.97
C GLU A 110 -18.55 -8.27 -6.10
N LYS A 111 -18.29 -6.99 -5.75
CA LYS A 111 -19.30 -6.16 -5.07
C LYS A 111 -20.61 -6.01 -5.85
N TYR A 112 -20.59 -6.17 -7.18
CA TYR A 112 -21.79 -6.04 -8.00
C TYR A 112 -22.73 -7.24 -7.90
N VAL A 113 -22.25 -8.38 -7.40
CA VAL A 113 -23.06 -9.56 -7.05
C VAL A 113 -23.35 -9.66 -5.55
N GLY A 114 -23.12 -8.58 -4.80
CA GLY A 114 -23.40 -8.54 -3.36
C GLY A 114 -22.25 -9.06 -2.47
N ASP A 115 -21.09 -9.40 -3.05
CA ASP A 115 -20.01 -10.01 -2.29
C ASP A 115 -19.08 -8.96 -1.67
N ASN A 116 -18.69 -9.17 -0.42
CA ASN A 116 -17.66 -8.40 0.25
C ASN A 116 -16.33 -9.14 0.21
N VAL A 117 -15.38 -8.61 -0.57
CA VAL A 117 -14.02 -9.14 -0.65
C VAL A 117 -13.06 -8.21 0.07
N TRP A 118 -12.29 -8.77 1.00
CA TRP A 118 -11.27 -8.07 1.75
C TRP A 118 -9.95 -8.84 1.74
N ASN A 119 -8.90 -8.20 2.26
CA ASN A 119 -7.56 -8.75 2.33
C ASN A 119 -6.90 -9.06 0.96
N ARG A 120 -7.26 -8.36 -0.13
CA ARG A 120 -6.52 -8.48 -1.40
C ARG A 120 -5.07 -7.98 -1.28
N ARG A 121 -4.86 -6.98 -0.41
CA ARG A 121 -3.55 -6.50 0.02
C ARG A 121 -3.58 -6.28 1.52
N SER A 122 -2.57 -6.74 2.23
CA SER A 122 -2.41 -6.50 3.66
C SER A 122 -1.28 -5.52 3.89
N PHE A 123 -1.45 -4.69 4.92
CA PHE A 123 -0.38 -3.89 5.48
C PHE A 123 -0.49 -4.03 6.99
N LYS A 124 0.18 -5.04 7.53
CA LYS A 124 0.22 -5.29 8.98
C LYS A 124 1.25 -4.36 9.60
N LEU A 125 1.00 -3.91 10.83
CA LEU A 125 1.92 -3.08 11.58
C LEU A 125 3.32 -3.72 11.55
N LYS A 126 4.35 -2.93 11.25
CA LYS A 126 5.76 -3.35 11.09
C LYS A 126 6.06 -4.33 9.96
N LYS A 127 5.09 -4.68 9.10
CA LYS A 127 5.31 -5.56 7.95
C LYS A 127 5.12 -4.81 6.65
N LYS A 128 5.83 -5.25 5.60
CA LYS A 128 5.68 -4.68 4.26
C LYS A 128 4.24 -4.86 3.80
N ARG A 129 3.79 -3.95 2.92
CA ARG A 129 2.53 -4.15 2.21
C ARG A 129 2.70 -5.33 1.27
N VAL A 130 1.88 -6.35 1.45
CA VAL A 130 1.93 -7.61 0.69
C VAL A 130 0.63 -7.73 -0.10
N GLN A 131 0.75 -8.18 -1.35
CA GLN A 131 -0.40 -8.70 -2.09
C GLN A 131 -0.63 -10.12 -1.60
N ASN A 132 -1.80 -10.38 -1.01
CA ASN A 132 -2.06 -11.70 -0.44
C ASN A 132 -2.61 -12.61 -1.53
N ASP A 133 -2.30 -13.90 -1.38
CA ASP A 133 -2.84 -14.96 -2.20
C ASP A 133 -4.38 -14.95 -2.16
N PRO A 134 -5.08 -15.25 -3.28
CA PRO A 134 -6.53 -15.43 -3.31
C PRO A 134 -7.10 -16.30 -2.19
N GLU A 135 -6.38 -17.33 -1.73
CA GLU A 135 -6.79 -18.19 -0.61
C GLU A 135 -6.88 -17.45 0.74
N MET A 136 -6.12 -16.36 0.88
CA MET A 136 -6.15 -15.51 2.08
C MET A 136 -7.22 -14.42 2.01
N TRP A 137 -7.96 -14.33 0.89
CA TRP A 137 -9.01 -13.33 0.75
C TRP A 137 -10.20 -13.71 1.59
N ILE A 138 -10.63 -12.78 2.43
CA ILE A 138 -11.83 -12.96 3.23
C ILE A 138 -13.00 -12.53 2.36
N ARG A 139 -13.88 -13.48 2.05
CA ARG A 139 -15.08 -13.27 1.23
C ARG A 139 -16.31 -13.51 2.08
N ALA A 140 -17.21 -12.55 2.10
CA ALA A 140 -18.59 -12.75 2.53
C ALA A 140 -19.47 -12.69 1.30
N GLN A 141 -19.99 -13.84 0.90
CA GLN A 141 -20.89 -13.95 -0.23
C GLN A 141 -22.26 -13.40 0.13
N ASP A 142 -22.92 -12.74 -0.81
CA ASP A 142 -24.30 -12.22 -0.65
C ASP A 142 -24.46 -11.33 0.60
N ALA A 143 -23.39 -10.58 0.93
CA ALA A 143 -23.31 -9.72 2.10
C ALA A 143 -24.28 -8.52 2.04
N PHE A 144 -24.72 -8.15 0.85
CA PHE A 144 -25.70 -7.10 0.60
C PHE A 144 -26.42 -7.33 -0.72
N ALA A 145 -27.48 -6.55 -0.99
CA ALA A 145 -28.27 -6.67 -2.20
C ALA A 145 -27.41 -6.55 -3.47
N ALA A 146 -27.47 -7.57 -4.32
CA ALA A 146 -26.75 -7.61 -5.59
C ALA A 146 -27.32 -6.60 -6.59
N VAL A 147 -26.44 -5.97 -7.36
CA VAL A 147 -26.81 -5.10 -8.48
C VAL A 147 -27.16 -5.94 -9.69
N VAL A 148 -26.40 -7.01 -9.93
CA VAL A 148 -26.58 -7.95 -11.05
C VAL A 148 -26.67 -9.38 -10.56
N GLU A 149 -27.34 -10.23 -11.36
CA GLU A 149 -27.39 -11.67 -11.14
C GLU A 149 -25.98 -12.30 -11.24
N ARG A 150 -25.74 -13.33 -10.42
CA ARG A 150 -24.42 -13.96 -10.30
C ARG A 150 -23.99 -14.62 -11.61
N GLU A 151 -24.94 -15.22 -12.32
CA GLU A 151 -24.74 -15.87 -13.62
C GLU A 151 -24.21 -14.86 -14.64
N LEU A 152 -24.78 -13.66 -14.66
CA LEU A 152 -24.37 -12.59 -15.58
C LEU A 152 -22.96 -12.07 -15.26
N PHE A 153 -22.62 -11.99 -13.97
CA PHE A 153 -21.28 -11.63 -13.52
C PHE A 153 -20.22 -12.67 -13.91
N GLU A 154 -20.49 -13.94 -13.64
CA GLU A 154 -19.56 -15.03 -13.96
C GLU A 154 -19.37 -15.18 -15.48
N ALA A 155 -20.41 -14.95 -16.28
CA ALA A 155 -20.29 -14.87 -17.73
C ALA A 155 -19.32 -13.77 -18.17
N ALA A 156 -19.45 -12.55 -17.61
CA ALA A 156 -18.52 -11.45 -17.89
C ALA A 156 -17.08 -11.79 -17.49
N ARG A 157 -16.87 -12.37 -16.30
CA ARG A 157 -15.53 -12.81 -15.85
C ARG A 157 -14.93 -13.87 -16.76
N THR A 158 -15.74 -14.81 -17.23
CA THR A 158 -15.30 -15.87 -18.15
C THR A 158 -14.83 -15.29 -19.48
N ILE A 159 -15.61 -14.37 -20.07
CA ILE A 159 -15.24 -13.68 -21.31
C ILE A 159 -13.91 -12.93 -21.14
N ILE A 160 -13.77 -12.17 -20.05
CA ILE A 160 -12.55 -11.40 -19.77
C ILE A 160 -11.35 -12.33 -19.52
N GLY A 161 -11.54 -13.40 -18.75
CA GLY A 161 -10.51 -14.39 -18.44
C GLY A 161 -10.00 -15.09 -19.68
N ALA A 162 -10.91 -15.53 -20.56
CA ALA A 162 -10.59 -16.23 -21.81
C ALA A 162 -9.69 -15.39 -22.74
N ARG A 163 -9.89 -14.06 -22.80
CA ARG A 163 -9.03 -13.16 -23.57
C ARG A 163 -7.58 -13.19 -23.10
N SER A 164 -7.35 -13.27 -21.79
CA SER A 164 -6.00 -13.33 -21.21
C SER A 164 -5.38 -14.73 -21.21
N PHE A 165 -6.18 -15.78 -21.05
CA PHE A 165 -5.71 -17.16 -21.00
C PHE A 165 -5.20 -17.65 -22.36
N ARG A 166 -5.82 -17.19 -23.45
CA ARG A 166 -5.42 -17.54 -24.82
C ARG A 166 -4.05 -16.97 -25.23
N LEU A 167 -3.52 -16.01 -24.47
CA LEU A 167 -2.21 -15.42 -24.75
C LEU A 167 -1.13 -16.16 -23.98
N SER A 168 -0.09 -16.57 -24.71
CA SER A 168 1.18 -16.99 -24.16
C SER A 168 1.90 -15.83 -23.45
N ASP A 169 2.86 -16.17 -22.59
CA ASP A 169 3.68 -15.17 -21.89
C ASP A 169 4.38 -14.24 -22.89
N GLU A 170 4.86 -14.78 -24.03
CA GLU A 170 5.50 -13.97 -25.07
C GLU A 170 4.51 -13.03 -25.77
N GLU A 171 3.28 -13.47 -26.08
CA GLU A 171 2.27 -12.61 -26.68
C GLU A 171 1.82 -11.48 -25.74
N MET A 172 1.71 -11.78 -24.43
CA MET A 172 1.45 -10.75 -23.42
C MET A 172 2.59 -9.74 -23.36
N LEU A 173 3.84 -10.19 -23.30
CA LEU A 173 5.02 -9.30 -23.26
C LEU A 173 5.17 -8.51 -24.57
N GLN A 174 4.89 -9.11 -25.72
CA GLN A 174 4.93 -8.43 -27.01
C GLN A 174 3.86 -7.34 -27.10
N SER A 175 2.65 -7.59 -26.60
CA SER A 175 1.59 -6.58 -26.50
C SER A 175 2.02 -5.41 -25.61
N LEU A 176 2.69 -5.70 -24.49
CA LEU A 176 3.22 -4.70 -23.58
C LEU A 176 4.39 -3.90 -24.18
N ARG A 177 5.28 -4.55 -24.95
CA ARG A 177 6.34 -3.89 -25.74
C ARG A 177 5.75 -2.96 -26.80
N LYS A 178 4.72 -3.39 -27.53
CA LYS A 178 4.02 -2.55 -28.52
C LYS A 178 3.39 -1.33 -27.87
N LEU A 179 2.75 -1.50 -26.71
CA LEU A 179 2.22 -0.39 -25.93
C LEU A 179 3.32 0.59 -25.52
N TYR A 180 4.45 0.08 -25.04
CA TYR A 180 5.59 0.90 -24.63
C TYR A 180 6.16 1.71 -25.80
N GLN A 181 6.39 1.08 -26.95
CA GLN A 181 6.86 1.76 -28.16
C GLN A 181 5.90 2.87 -28.62
N LYS A 182 4.58 2.67 -28.47
CA LYS A 182 3.56 3.63 -28.90
C LYS A 182 3.37 4.81 -27.94
N ARG A 183 3.51 4.60 -26.63
CA ARG A 183 3.18 5.60 -25.60
C ARG A 183 4.41 6.20 -24.92
N GLY A 184 5.59 5.58 -25.05
CA GLY A 184 6.82 5.99 -24.38
C GLY A 184 6.83 5.75 -22.86
N LEU A 185 5.71 5.34 -22.27
CA LEU A 185 5.57 5.07 -20.84
C LEU A 185 4.56 3.94 -20.58
N LEU A 186 4.80 3.15 -19.53
CA LEU A 186 3.84 2.17 -19.02
C LEU A 186 3.39 2.53 -17.60
N SER A 187 2.11 2.35 -17.36
CA SER A 187 1.53 2.33 -16.02
C SER A 187 0.33 1.38 -16.01
N GLY A 188 -0.13 0.96 -14.83
CA GLY A 188 -1.32 0.13 -14.72
C GLY A 188 -2.53 0.80 -15.39
N ILE A 189 -2.68 2.12 -15.20
CA ILE A 189 -3.73 2.93 -15.84
C ILE A 189 -3.57 2.90 -17.37
N VAL A 190 -2.36 3.09 -17.89
CA VAL A 190 -2.12 3.12 -19.34
C VAL A 190 -2.40 1.75 -19.98
N ILE A 191 -2.10 0.66 -19.28
CA ILE A 191 -2.46 -0.70 -19.71
C ILE A 191 -3.98 -0.87 -19.71
N ASP A 192 -4.63 -0.51 -18.60
CA ASP A 192 -6.08 -0.72 -18.44
C ASP A 192 -6.92 0.12 -19.41
N GLU A 193 -6.37 1.23 -19.91
CA GLU A 193 -6.97 2.08 -20.94
C GLU A 193 -6.61 1.70 -22.38
N PHE A 194 -5.67 0.77 -22.58
CA PHE A 194 -5.31 0.32 -23.93
C PHE A 194 -6.16 -0.87 -24.36
N ASP A 195 -6.65 -0.80 -25.59
CA ASP A 195 -7.59 -1.77 -26.13
C ASP A 195 -6.88 -3.02 -26.67
N GLY A 196 -7.59 -4.15 -26.67
CA GLY A 196 -7.10 -5.41 -27.23
C GLY A 196 -5.95 -6.07 -26.47
N MET A 197 -5.66 -5.67 -25.23
CA MET A 197 -4.63 -6.30 -24.41
C MET A 197 -5.13 -6.69 -23.01
N PRO A 198 -4.42 -7.60 -22.30
CA PRO A 198 -4.76 -7.95 -20.92
C PRO A 198 -4.67 -6.77 -19.97
N SER A 199 -5.48 -6.80 -18.90
CA SER A 199 -5.45 -5.77 -17.86
C SER A 199 -4.16 -5.79 -17.04
N SER A 200 -3.87 -4.69 -16.35
CA SER A 200 -2.72 -4.54 -15.46
C SER A 200 -2.68 -5.61 -14.36
N SER A 201 -3.85 -6.03 -13.87
CA SER A 201 -3.96 -7.16 -12.94
C SER A 201 -3.60 -8.50 -13.57
N ALA A 202 -3.94 -8.73 -14.84
CA ALA A 202 -3.58 -9.96 -15.54
C ALA A 202 -2.05 -10.08 -15.70
N TYR A 203 -1.38 -8.98 -16.08
CA TYR A 203 0.08 -8.92 -16.09
C TYR A 203 0.69 -9.14 -14.71
N SER A 204 0.16 -8.47 -13.68
CA SER A 204 0.68 -8.62 -12.32
C SER A 204 0.51 -10.05 -11.78
N SER A 205 -0.59 -10.72 -12.12
CA SER A 205 -0.85 -12.10 -11.72
C SER A 205 0.08 -13.07 -12.45
N ARG A 206 0.20 -12.94 -13.79
CA ARG A 206 1.02 -13.83 -14.62
C ARG A 206 2.51 -13.72 -14.32
N PHE A 207 3.02 -12.51 -14.14
CA PHE A 207 4.46 -12.24 -13.96
C PHE A 207 4.84 -11.94 -12.50
N GLY A 208 3.94 -12.18 -11.54
CA GLY A 208 4.12 -11.97 -10.10
C GLY A 208 4.11 -10.50 -9.64
N SER A 209 4.46 -9.54 -10.50
CA SER A 209 4.21 -8.11 -10.26
C SER A 209 4.23 -7.32 -11.57
N LEU A 210 3.55 -6.18 -11.57
CA LEU A 210 3.55 -5.28 -12.71
C LEU A 210 4.94 -4.68 -13.01
N LEU A 211 5.74 -4.44 -11.96
CA LEU A 211 7.14 -3.99 -12.11
C LEU A 211 8.01 -5.06 -12.80
N ARG A 212 7.79 -6.34 -12.46
CA ARG A 212 8.48 -7.45 -13.13
C ARG A 212 8.05 -7.58 -14.60
N ALA A 213 6.77 -7.36 -14.91
CA ALA A 213 6.32 -7.29 -16.29
C ALA A 213 7.01 -6.15 -17.07
N TYR A 214 7.19 -4.98 -16.45
CA TYR A 214 7.92 -3.85 -17.04
C TYR A 214 9.39 -4.15 -17.32
N SER A 215 10.09 -4.78 -16.37
CA SER A 215 11.50 -5.13 -16.56
C SER A 215 11.69 -6.13 -17.72
N LEU A 216 10.76 -7.07 -17.91
CA LEU A 216 10.81 -8.06 -19.00
C LEU A 216 10.64 -7.44 -20.40
N VAL A 217 10.11 -6.21 -20.48
CA VAL A 217 9.94 -5.47 -21.74
C VAL A 217 10.90 -4.30 -21.89
N GLY A 218 11.89 -4.19 -21.00
CA GLY A 218 12.90 -3.14 -21.05
C GLY A 218 12.37 -1.75 -20.68
N PHE A 219 11.24 -1.67 -19.98
CA PHE A 219 10.71 -0.41 -19.47
C PHE A 219 11.11 -0.20 -18.01
N THR A 220 11.67 0.97 -17.72
CA THR A 220 11.96 1.43 -16.36
C THR A 220 11.16 2.71 -16.10
N PRO A 221 10.17 2.73 -15.18
CA PRO A 221 9.31 3.89 -14.97
C PRO A 221 10.07 5.15 -14.50
N ASP A 222 9.80 6.30 -15.11
CA ASP A 222 10.34 7.62 -14.72
C ASP A 222 9.93 8.07 -13.31
N ARG A 223 8.74 7.67 -12.86
CA ARG A 223 8.35 7.83 -11.46
C ARG A 223 9.09 6.77 -10.66
N ASP A 224 10.23 7.21 -10.14
CA ASP A 224 11.20 6.50 -9.34
C ASP A 224 10.58 5.37 -8.51
N TYR A 225 10.57 4.14 -9.03
CA TYR A 225 10.35 2.92 -8.26
C TYR A 225 11.69 2.32 -7.80
N ARG A 226 12.84 2.99 -8.08
CA ARG A 226 14.15 2.58 -7.53
C ARG A 226 14.11 2.60 -6.02
N TYR A 227 13.26 3.40 -5.39
CA TYR A 227 13.05 3.30 -3.93
C TYR A 227 12.62 1.91 -3.47
N VAL A 228 11.91 1.12 -4.28
CA VAL A 228 11.49 -0.24 -3.88
C VAL A 228 12.70 -1.15 -3.81
N GLU A 229 13.60 -1.03 -4.77
CA GLU A 229 14.86 -1.78 -4.87
C GLU A 229 15.90 -1.26 -3.87
N ILE A 230 16.11 0.06 -3.78
CA ILE A 230 16.92 0.70 -2.75
C ILE A 230 16.41 0.32 -1.36
N ASN A 231 15.09 0.41 -1.07
CA ASN A 231 14.55 -0.06 0.20
C ASN A 231 14.67 -1.59 0.37
N ARG A 232 14.83 -2.38 -0.70
CA ARG A 232 15.13 -3.81 -0.58
C ARG A 232 16.58 -4.00 -0.16
N GLU A 233 17.52 -3.28 -0.76
CA GLU A 233 18.94 -3.31 -0.41
C GLU A 233 19.21 -2.72 0.98
N LEU A 234 18.62 -1.58 1.34
CA LEU A 234 18.72 -1.00 2.68
C LEU A 234 18.22 -1.96 3.77
N ARG A 235 17.20 -2.77 3.48
CA ARG A 235 16.73 -3.81 4.42
C ARG A 235 17.70 -4.99 4.54
N LYS A 236 18.54 -5.26 3.53
CA LYS A 236 19.63 -6.23 3.65
C LYS A 236 20.79 -5.66 4.48
N LEU A 237 20.99 -4.34 4.46
CA LEU A 237 22.00 -3.66 5.27
C LEU A 237 21.59 -3.56 6.75
N HIS A 238 20.30 -3.42 7.05
CA HIS A 238 19.80 -3.23 8.41
C HIS A 238 20.33 -4.25 9.44
N PRO A 239 20.31 -5.57 9.20
CA PRO A 239 20.87 -6.54 10.15
C PRO A 239 22.37 -6.33 10.42
N GLY A 240 23.14 -5.93 9.40
CA GLY A 240 24.57 -5.65 9.56
C GLY A 240 24.83 -4.40 10.38
N ILE A 241 24.05 -3.34 10.15
CA ILE A 241 24.13 -2.09 10.92
C ILE A 241 23.76 -2.34 12.39
N LEU A 242 22.65 -3.04 12.63
CA LEU A 242 22.20 -3.36 13.98
C LEU A 242 23.22 -4.21 14.74
N ARG A 243 23.84 -5.18 14.05
CA ARG A 243 24.94 -5.96 14.61
C ARG A 243 26.14 -5.09 14.96
N GLY A 244 26.51 -4.12 14.12
CA GLY A 244 27.56 -3.16 14.45
C GLY A 244 27.25 -2.32 15.70
N VAL A 245 26.00 -1.90 15.88
CA VAL A 245 25.56 -1.20 17.11
C VAL A 245 25.72 -2.10 18.34
N LEU A 246 25.27 -3.35 18.26
CA LEU A 246 25.39 -4.34 19.34
C LEU A 246 26.86 -4.62 19.68
N ASP A 247 27.67 -4.92 18.67
CA ASP A 247 29.09 -5.24 18.83
C ASP A 247 29.84 -4.06 19.48
N GLY A 248 29.52 -2.81 19.10
CA GLY A 248 30.09 -1.60 19.70
C GLY A 248 29.72 -1.42 21.18
N LEU A 249 28.44 -1.60 21.53
CA LEU A 249 27.98 -1.53 22.93
C LEU A 249 28.64 -2.62 23.79
N GLN A 250 28.75 -3.85 23.27
CA GLN A 250 29.37 -4.96 23.98
C GLN A 250 30.88 -4.77 24.14
N ALA A 251 31.55 -4.19 23.16
CA ALA A 251 32.99 -3.90 23.22
C ALA A 251 33.34 -2.88 24.33
N THR A 252 32.44 -1.95 24.66
CA THR A 252 32.61 -1.02 25.79
C THR A 252 32.15 -1.60 27.13
N GLY A 253 31.76 -2.89 27.18
CA GLY A 253 31.36 -3.58 28.40
C GLY A 253 29.87 -3.46 28.74
N SER A 254 29.05 -2.89 27.85
CA SER A 254 27.60 -2.82 28.05
C SER A 254 26.94 -4.17 27.74
N ALA A 255 25.95 -4.57 28.55
CA ALA A 255 25.13 -5.73 28.26
C ALA A 255 24.03 -5.35 27.27
N ALA A 256 24.22 -5.64 25.97
CA ALA A 256 23.25 -5.30 24.93
C ALA A 256 22.74 -6.53 24.18
N TRP A 257 21.42 -6.58 23.93
CA TRP A 257 20.78 -7.64 23.14
C TRP A 257 19.60 -7.11 22.32
N GLN A 258 19.30 -7.80 21.23
CA GLN A 258 18.15 -7.50 20.37
C GLN A 258 16.91 -8.26 20.83
N ASP A 259 15.79 -7.56 20.94
CA ASP A 259 14.46 -8.15 21.04
C ASP A 259 13.96 -8.52 19.63
N LEU A 260 13.79 -9.81 19.36
CA LEU A 260 13.41 -10.34 18.05
C LEU A 260 11.94 -10.04 17.67
N GLU A 261 11.07 -9.72 18.63
CA GLU A 261 9.69 -9.35 18.35
C GLU A 261 9.57 -7.89 17.93
N THR A 262 10.37 -7.02 18.55
CA THR A 262 10.27 -5.57 18.37
C THR A 262 11.38 -4.95 17.54
N ASP A 263 12.45 -5.70 17.26
CA ASP A 263 13.69 -5.25 16.60
C ASP A 263 14.41 -4.12 17.37
N ARG A 264 14.13 -3.99 18.67
CA ARG A 264 14.79 -3.03 19.57
C ARG A 264 16.04 -3.63 20.16
N VAL A 265 17.00 -2.78 20.49
CA VAL A 265 18.16 -3.16 21.29
C VAL A 265 17.91 -2.71 22.73
N ILE A 266 18.01 -3.64 23.67
CA ILE A 266 17.95 -3.35 25.11
C ILE A 266 19.39 -3.28 25.61
N VAL A 267 19.70 -2.22 26.36
CA VAL A 267 21.06 -1.94 26.86
C VAL A 267 21.01 -1.89 28.38
N ASN A 268 21.83 -2.71 29.03
CA ASN A 268 21.96 -2.91 30.48
C ASN A 268 20.65 -3.26 31.20
N GLY A 269 19.57 -3.55 30.47
CA GLY A 269 18.22 -3.64 31.03
C GLY A 269 17.62 -2.29 31.47
N GLU A 270 18.28 -1.17 31.14
CA GLU A 270 17.95 0.17 31.65
C GLU A 270 17.23 1.02 30.62
N PHE A 271 17.67 0.97 29.37
CA PHE A 271 17.08 1.74 28.28
C PHE A 271 17.10 0.97 26.97
N SER A 272 16.38 1.52 26.01
CA SER A 272 16.07 0.88 24.75
C SER A 272 16.40 1.75 23.56
N LEU A 273 16.93 1.11 22.52
CA LEU A 273 17.34 1.71 21.27
C LEU A 273 16.50 1.17 20.12
N SER A 274 16.28 2.00 19.11
CA SER A 274 15.83 1.53 17.80
C SER A 274 16.75 2.06 16.71
N VAL A 275 16.88 1.33 15.61
CA VAL A 275 17.70 1.72 14.45
C VAL A 275 16.79 2.01 13.26
N VAL A 276 16.98 3.16 12.62
CA VAL A 276 16.24 3.59 11.45
C VAL A 276 17.22 3.93 10.34
N VAL A 277 17.23 3.12 9.28
CA VAL A 277 18.06 3.38 8.09
C VAL A 277 17.32 4.34 7.16
N ALA A 278 17.86 5.55 7.01
CA ALA A 278 17.27 6.63 6.25
C ALA A 278 17.86 6.70 4.84
N ARG A 279 16.99 6.51 3.84
CA ARG A 279 17.36 6.59 2.44
C ARG A 279 17.66 8.04 2.03
N CYS A 280 18.78 8.25 1.33
CA CYS A 280 19.08 9.49 0.64
C CYS A 280 18.27 9.62 -0.65
N ILE A 281 17.66 10.79 -0.84
CA ILE A 281 16.88 11.17 -2.01
C ILE A 281 17.47 12.46 -2.57
N GLU A 282 18.00 12.38 -3.78
CA GLU A 282 18.39 13.56 -4.54
C GLU A 282 17.15 14.19 -5.19
N THR A 283 16.98 15.49 -4.99
CA THR A 283 15.89 16.28 -5.58
C THR A 283 16.24 16.70 -7.00
N PRO A 284 15.25 17.10 -7.84
CA PRO A 284 15.53 17.60 -9.19
C PRO A 284 16.47 18.82 -9.23
N THR A 285 16.61 19.53 -8.11
CA THR A 285 17.51 20.67 -7.94
C THR A 285 18.91 20.27 -7.42
N GLY A 286 19.20 18.97 -7.30
CA GLY A 286 20.50 18.45 -6.83
C GLY A 286 20.67 18.36 -5.30
N LEU A 287 19.71 18.85 -4.52
CA LEU A 287 19.79 18.80 -3.05
C LEU A 287 19.49 17.40 -2.52
N LEU A 288 20.20 17.00 -1.47
CA LEU A 288 20.01 15.70 -0.82
C LEU A 288 19.00 15.79 0.34
N ARG A 289 18.13 14.79 0.45
CA ARG A 289 17.05 14.74 1.45
C ARG A 289 16.88 13.33 2.00
N TRP A 290 16.63 13.24 3.31
CA TRP A 290 16.31 11.99 3.99
C TRP A 290 14.92 12.07 4.58
N GLN A 291 14.07 11.09 4.27
CA GLN A 291 12.72 11.01 4.84
C GLN A 291 12.67 9.94 5.92
N LEU A 292 12.44 10.37 7.14
CA LEU A 292 12.36 9.55 8.33
C LEU A 292 10.91 9.21 8.63
N ARG A 293 10.70 7.95 8.98
CA ARG A 293 9.45 7.47 9.58
C ARG A 293 9.80 6.76 10.86
N PHE A 294 9.38 7.35 11.96
CA PHE A 294 9.58 6.77 13.27
C PHE A 294 8.44 5.82 13.60
N ASP A 295 8.76 4.65 14.16
CA ASP A 295 7.74 3.80 14.77
C ASP A 295 7.53 4.24 16.22
N THR A 296 6.78 5.32 16.39
CA THR A 296 6.45 5.91 17.71
C THR A 296 5.68 4.94 18.61
N SER A 297 5.07 3.89 18.04
CA SER A 297 4.32 2.88 18.81
C SER A 297 5.21 2.01 19.69
N LEU A 298 6.51 1.92 19.36
CA LEU A 298 7.50 1.18 20.13
C LEU A 298 8.13 1.97 21.26
N ALA A 299 8.02 3.30 21.20
CA ALA A 299 8.52 4.21 22.22
C ALA A 299 9.94 3.89 22.73
N PRO A 300 10.95 3.72 21.85
CA PRO A 300 12.34 3.57 22.27
C PRO A 300 12.82 4.84 22.98
N ASP A 301 13.78 4.70 23.89
CA ASP A 301 14.35 5.83 24.63
C ASP A 301 15.23 6.68 23.73
N ILE A 302 16.00 6.04 22.84
CA ILE A 302 16.78 6.71 21.79
C ILE A 302 16.54 6.01 20.44
N THR A 303 16.35 6.81 19.40
CA THR A 303 16.30 6.33 18.01
C THR A 303 17.58 6.73 17.28
N ILE A 304 18.34 5.73 16.86
CA ILE A 304 19.52 5.87 16.00
C ILE A 304 19.05 5.95 14.56
N VAL A 305 19.13 7.13 13.96
CA VAL A 305 18.87 7.33 12.54
C VAL A 305 20.19 7.25 11.80
N VAL A 306 20.31 6.30 10.88
CA VAL A 306 21.48 6.12 10.03
C VAL A 306 21.18 6.76 8.68
N ARG A 307 21.73 7.95 8.42
CA ARG A 307 21.61 8.58 7.09
C ARG A 307 22.52 7.85 6.13
N MET A 308 21.98 7.41 5.01
CA MET A 308 22.78 6.78 3.96
C MET A 308 23.39 7.83 3.03
N ASP A 309 24.52 7.51 2.41
CA ASP A 309 25.14 8.32 1.35
C ASP A 309 24.23 8.46 0.11
N SER A 310 24.63 9.31 -0.85
CA SER A 310 23.88 9.53 -2.10
C SER A 310 23.71 8.24 -2.91
N ALA A 311 24.67 7.31 -2.82
CA ALA A 311 24.60 5.99 -3.44
C ALA A 311 23.70 5.00 -2.69
N ASN A 312 23.27 5.33 -1.47
CA ASN A 312 22.54 4.46 -0.54
C ASN A 312 23.24 3.14 -0.24
N ARG A 313 24.59 3.14 -0.16
CA ARG A 313 25.43 1.95 0.05
C ARG A 313 26.10 1.93 1.42
N ALA A 314 26.42 3.09 1.98
CA ALA A 314 27.09 3.21 3.27
C ALA A 314 26.41 4.27 4.16
N PRO A 315 26.49 4.13 5.49
CA PRO A 315 26.20 5.21 6.41
C PRO A 315 27.04 6.46 6.07
N LEU A 316 26.39 7.61 6.01
CA LEU A 316 26.98 8.93 5.87
C LEU A 316 27.27 9.52 7.26
N ASP A 317 26.26 9.50 8.13
CA ASP A 317 26.30 10.01 9.50
C ASP A 317 25.12 9.42 10.31
N TYR A 318 25.08 9.75 11.60
CA TYR A 318 24.12 9.26 12.56
C TYR A 318 23.40 10.40 13.25
N TYR A 319 22.10 10.24 13.53
CA TYR A 319 21.38 11.10 14.47
C TYR A 319 20.90 10.26 15.66
N LEU A 320 21.10 10.77 16.88
CA LEU A 320 20.64 10.14 18.12
C LEU A 320 19.46 10.93 18.69
N PHE A 321 18.24 10.54 18.31
CA PHE A 321 17.03 11.25 18.76
C PHE A 321 16.51 10.66 20.08
N PRO A 322 16.54 11.41 21.19
CA PRO A 322 15.89 10.99 22.42
C PRO A 322 14.36 11.07 22.25
N ARG A 323 13.64 10.18 22.92
CA ARG A 323 12.18 10.10 22.85
C ARG A 323 11.47 11.43 23.13
N ILE A 324 11.99 12.20 24.09
CA ILE A 324 11.37 13.46 24.55
C ILE A 324 11.30 14.52 23.45
N ASP A 325 12.23 14.50 22.50
CA ASP A 325 12.33 15.50 21.44
C ASP A 325 11.70 15.03 20.12
N MET A 326 11.09 13.83 20.10
CA MET A 326 10.37 13.30 18.94
C MET A 326 8.97 13.90 18.81
N LEU A 327 8.89 15.09 18.23
CA LEU A 327 7.65 15.86 18.05
C LEU A 327 6.75 15.34 16.90
N SER A 328 7.24 14.45 16.02
CA SER A 328 6.47 13.95 14.87
C SER A 328 6.89 12.54 14.44
N GLU A 329 5.92 11.76 13.93
CA GLU A 329 6.17 10.46 13.29
C GLU A 329 6.93 10.56 11.96
N LYS A 330 6.92 11.76 11.34
CA LYS A 330 7.57 12.01 10.05
C LYS A 330 8.48 13.21 10.18
N LEU A 331 9.75 12.98 9.91
CA LEU A 331 10.76 14.04 9.86
C LEU A 331 11.46 14.01 8.51
N ARG A 332 11.81 15.19 7.99
CA ARG A 332 12.57 15.33 6.75
C ARG A 332 13.86 16.06 7.06
N LEU A 333 15.00 15.38 6.86
CA LEU A 333 16.32 15.98 6.99
C LEU A 333 16.81 16.45 5.62
N GLY A 334 17.53 17.57 5.62
CA GLY A 334 18.40 18.02 4.53
C GLY A 334 19.86 17.88 4.87
N GLU A 335 20.70 18.35 3.96
CA GLU A 335 22.15 18.51 4.15
C GLU A 335 22.44 19.41 5.35
N ASP A 336 21.80 20.58 5.37
CA ASP A 336 21.75 21.51 6.50
C ASP A 336 20.34 21.55 7.10
N ASN A 337 20.23 21.47 8.42
CA ASN A 337 18.95 21.56 9.13
C ASN A 337 18.94 22.74 10.11
N ALA A 338 17.79 22.98 10.75
CA ALA A 338 17.75 23.93 11.85
C ALA A 338 18.65 23.43 13.01
N LEU A 339 19.27 24.37 13.75
CA LEU A 339 20.19 24.09 14.86
C LEU A 339 19.68 23.01 15.84
N GLY A 340 18.38 23.00 16.13
CA GLY A 340 17.77 22.02 17.03
C GLY A 340 17.81 20.57 16.52
N LEU A 341 17.93 20.32 15.22
CA LEU A 341 18.07 18.96 14.67
C LEU A 341 19.54 18.56 14.56
N ASP A 342 20.40 19.46 14.09
CA ASP A 342 21.82 19.15 13.89
C ASP A 342 22.59 18.98 15.20
N ALA A 343 22.04 19.43 16.33
CA ALA A 343 22.55 19.12 17.67
C ALA A 343 22.57 17.60 18.00
N TYR A 344 21.74 16.80 17.32
CA TYR A 344 21.69 15.35 17.50
C TYR A 344 22.53 14.59 16.46
N ARG A 345 23.27 15.29 15.57
CA ARG A 345 24.07 14.68 14.50
C ARG A 345 25.47 14.33 14.98
N PHE A 346 25.92 13.12 14.65
CA PHE A 346 27.24 12.59 14.96
C PHE A 346 27.82 11.85 13.76
N ASP A 347 29.14 11.94 13.57
CA ASP A 347 29.85 11.22 12.50
C ASP A 347 29.96 9.72 12.80
N GLY A 348 29.91 9.35 14.08
CA GLY A 348 29.98 7.98 14.58
C GLY A 348 29.06 7.75 15.78
N LEU A 349 29.13 6.57 16.37
CA LEU A 349 28.32 6.17 17.53
C LEU A 349 29.10 6.17 18.85
N ASP A 350 30.32 6.70 18.86
CA ASP A 350 31.20 6.67 20.05
C ASP A 350 30.53 7.30 21.27
N LEU A 351 29.88 8.47 21.10
CA LEU A 351 29.12 9.11 22.19
C LEU A 351 28.04 8.20 22.77
N LEU A 352 27.33 7.45 21.92
CA LEU A 352 26.30 6.52 22.38
C LEU A 352 26.93 5.40 23.22
N TYR A 353 28.07 4.88 22.81
CA TYR A 353 28.77 3.83 23.54
C TYR A 353 29.32 4.35 24.87
N ASP A 354 29.85 5.58 24.89
CA ASP A 354 30.35 6.22 26.09
C ASP A 354 29.25 6.42 27.15
N ILE A 355 28.10 6.97 26.75
CA ILE A 355 26.97 7.19 27.68
C ILE A 355 26.29 5.89 28.14
N ALA A 356 26.46 4.81 27.38
CA ALA A 356 25.91 3.49 27.72
C ALA A 356 26.82 2.66 28.63
N THR A 357 28.10 3.04 28.74
CA THR A 357 29.12 2.28 29.46
C THR A 357 28.79 2.22 30.95
N PRO A 358 28.66 1.02 31.56
CA PRO A 358 28.44 0.89 33.00
C PRO A 358 29.60 1.47 33.80
N ILE A 359 29.31 2.34 34.77
CA ILE A 359 30.30 2.87 35.71
C ILE A 359 30.02 2.27 37.09
N PRO A 360 31.00 1.58 37.72
CA PRO A 360 30.83 1.09 39.08
C PRO A 360 30.71 2.25 40.05
N LEU A 361 29.55 2.36 40.71
CA LEU A 361 29.34 3.27 41.84
C LEU A 361 29.68 2.52 43.13
N ALA A 362 30.55 3.11 43.96
CA ALA A 362 30.77 2.58 45.30
C ALA A 362 29.51 2.77 46.14
N GLU A 363 29.01 1.71 46.79
CA GLU A 363 27.95 1.83 47.78
C GLU A 363 28.40 2.79 48.89
N ALA A 364 27.59 3.80 49.16
CA ALA A 364 27.81 4.68 50.31
C ALA A 364 27.62 3.83 51.59
N ALA A 365 28.69 3.77 52.39
CA ALA A 365 28.81 2.95 53.60
C ALA A 365 27.80 3.33 54.69
#